data_AF-A0A6B0SEW3-F1
#
_entry.id   AF-A0A6B0SEW3-F1
#
_cell.length_a   1.000
_cell.length_b   1.000
_cell.length_c   1.000
_cell.angle_alpha   90.00
_cell.angle_beta   90.00
_cell.angle_gamma   90.00
#
_symmetry.space_group_name_H-M   'P 1'
#
loop_
_entity.id
_entity.type
_entity.pdbx_description
1 polymer ?
#
loop_
_entity_poly.entity_id
_entity_poly.type
_entity_poly.pdbx_seq_one_letter_code
_entity_poly.pdbx_strand_id
1 'polypeptide(L)'
;VRAHSRQREFAADDRAVEVTGSPGKLASALRKLQRAQEPGGLLGVLYRRESDRDAHRWLSTHPAFDERIERLRENQPPDRHRIEVE
;
A
#
# COMPACT_ATOMS: atom_id res chain seq x y z
N VAL A 1 -14.90 1.51 16.65
CA VAL A 1 -14.99 0.91 15.29
C VAL A 1 -13.74 1.18 14.42
N ARG A 2 -13.14 2.38 14.42
CA ARG A 2 -11.95 2.72 13.59
C ARG A 2 -10.69 1.85 13.87
N ALA A 3 -10.40 1.53 15.13
CA ALA A 3 -9.26 0.70 15.51
C ALA A 3 -9.33 -0.73 14.91
N HIS A 4 -10.54 -1.29 14.78
CA HIS A 4 -10.77 -2.63 14.24
C HIS A 4 -10.54 -2.71 12.72
N SER A 5 -10.59 -1.56 12.03
CA SER A 5 -10.29 -1.49 10.59
C SER A 5 -8.79 -1.53 10.33
N ARG A 6 -7.99 -0.79 11.12
CA ARG A 6 -6.52 -0.78 11.00
C ARG A 6 -5.90 -2.16 11.17
N GLN A 7 -6.35 -2.91 12.18
CA GLN A 7 -5.80 -4.24 12.46
C GLN A 7 -6.15 -5.25 11.36
N ARG A 8 -7.30 -5.09 10.69
CA ARG A 8 -7.68 -5.92 9.53
C ARG A 8 -6.83 -5.63 8.30
N GLU A 9 -6.51 -4.36 8.03
CA GLU A 9 -5.62 -3.99 6.92
C GLU A 9 -4.22 -4.57 7.11
N PHE A 10 -3.69 -4.51 8.33
CA PHE A 10 -2.41 -5.12 8.66
C PHE A 10 -2.40 -6.65 8.52
N ALA A 11 -3.47 -7.32 8.97
CA ALA A 11 -3.62 -8.76 8.76
C ALA A 11 -3.75 -9.12 7.27
N ALA A 12 -4.39 -8.27 6.47
CA ALA A 12 -4.47 -8.44 5.03
C ALA A 12 -3.11 -8.27 4.34
N ASP A 13 -2.30 -7.29 4.76
CA ASP A 13 -0.92 -7.11 4.28
C ASP A 13 -0.06 -8.33 4.62
N ASP A 14 -0.15 -8.83 5.85
CA ASP A 14 0.59 -10.01 6.29
C ASP A 14 0.20 -11.22 5.43
N ARG A 15 -1.11 -11.43 5.18
CA ARG A 15 -1.58 -12.49 4.29
C ARG A 15 -1.17 -12.30 2.84
N ALA A 16 -1.13 -11.07 2.34
CA ALA A 16 -0.65 -10.79 1.00
C ALA A 16 0.84 -11.12 0.86
N VAL A 17 1.64 -10.85 1.91
CA VAL A 17 3.04 -11.28 1.97
C VAL A 17 3.15 -12.80 2.00
N GLU A 18 2.35 -13.50 2.79
CA GLU A 18 2.33 -14.97 2.83
C GLU A 18 2.08 -15.58 1.44
N VAL A 19 1.17 -15.00 0.66
CA VAL A 19 0.80 -15.51 -0.67
C VAL A 19 1.81 -15.11 -1.75
N THR A 20 2.36 -13.89 -1.68
CA THR A 20 3.24 -13.35 -2.74
C THR A 20 4.73 -13.53 -2.48
N GLY A 21 5.11 -13.84 -1.24
CA GLY A 21 6.49 -14.00 -0.80
C GLY A 21 7.35 -12.74 -0.90
N SER A 22 6.77 -11.56 -1.16
CA SER A 22 7.54 -10.34 -1.44
C SER A 22 6.94 -9.09 -0.80
N PRO A 23 7.32 -8.78 0.46
CA PRO A 23 6.93 -7.54 1.12
C PRO A 23 7.37 -6.29 0.34
N GLY A 24 8.54 -6.33 -0.31
CA GLY A 24 9.07 -5.21 -1.08
C GLY A 24 8.25 -4.88 -2.33
N LYS A 25 7.74 -5.90 -3.04
CA LYS A 25 6.83 -5.68 -4.17
C LYS A 25 5.49 -5.12 -3.71
N LEU A 26 4.96 -5.61 -2.59
CA LEU A 26 3.74 -5.06 -1.99
C LEU A 26 3.90 -3.60 -1.59
N ALA A 27 4.99 -3.25 -0.89
CA ALA A 27 5.30 -1.87 -0.52
C ALA A 27 5.44 -0.95 -1.74
N SER A 28 6.04 -1.44 -2.82
CA SER A 28 6.16 -0.70 -4.08
C SER A 28 4.82 -0.50 -4.77
N ALA A 29 3.92 -1.50 -4.72
CA ALA A 29 2.57 -1.40 -5.25
C ALA A 29 1.73 -0.38 -4.47
N LEU A 30 1.78 -0.40 -3.14
CA LEU A 30 1.09 0.57 -2.28
C LEU A 30 1.54 2.01 -2.59
N ARG A 31 2.85 2.23 -2.80
CA ARG A 31 3.37 3.55 -3.20
C ARG A 31 2.85 3.99 -4.57
N LYS A 32 2.74 3.07 -5.53
CA LYS A 32 2.17 3.39 -6.85
C LYS A 32 0.70 3.82 -6.71
N LEU A 33 -0.07 3.13 -5.86
CA LEU A 33 -1.46 3.47 -5.61
C LEU A 33 -1.61 4.82 -4.89
N GLN A 34 -0.79 5.11 -3.89
CA GLN A 34 -0.74 6.41 -3.22
C GLN A 34 -0.53 7.55 -4.23
N ARG A 35 0.48 7.43 -5.10
CA ARG A 35 0.77 8.40 -6.16
C ARG A 35 -0.34 8.55 -7.19
N ALA A 36 -1.03 7.47 -7.53
CA ALA A 36 -2.17 7.52 -8.45
C ALA A 36 -3.36 8.30 -7.86
N GLN A 37 -3.46 8.36 -6.54
CA GLN A 37 -4.48 9.12 -5.81
C GLN A 37 -4.05 10.56 -5.48
N GLU A 38 -2.79 10.93 -5.68
CA GLU A 38 -2.33 12.30 -5.46
C GLU A 38 -2.82 13.23 -6.59
N PRO A 39 -3.43 14.38 -6.24
CA PRO A 39 -3.96 15.33 -7.21
C PRO A 39 -2.81 16.13 -7.87
N GLY A 40 -2.13 15.54 -8.85
CA GLY A 40 -1.04 16.24 -9.55
C GLY A 40 -0.44 15.58 -10.80
N GLY A 41 -0.65 14.27 -11.01
CA GLY A 41 -0.11 13.56 -12.19
C GLY A 41 -1.08 13.46 -13.36
N LEU A 42 -0.55 13.17 -14.58
CA LEU A 42 -1.34 12.84 -15.77
C LEU A 42 -2.38 11.72 -15.50
N LEU A 43 -2.04 10.74 -14.66
CA LEU A 43 -2.93 9.66 -14.24
C LEU A 43 -3.95 10.09 -13.16
N GLY A 44 -3.60 11.11 -12.37
CA GLY A 44 -4.48 11.64 -11.32
C GLY A 44 -5.74 12.30 -11.88
N VAL A 45 -5.69 12.83 -13.12
CA VAL A 45 -6.87 13.39 -13.79
C VAL A 45 -7.93 12.32 -14.11
N LEU A 46 -7.51 11.09 -14.43
CA LEU A 46 -8.41 9.98 -14.73
C LEU A 46 -9.06 9.40 -13.47
N TYR A 47 -8.38 9.45 -12.33
CA TYR A 47 -8.90 8.97 -11.03
C TYR A 47 -9.74 10.01 -10.28
N ARG A 48 -9.52 11.32 -10.52
CA ARG A 48 -10.10 12.46 -9.78
C ARG A 48 -11.63 12.57 -9.79
N ARG A 49 -12.33 11.96 -10.77
CA ARG A 49 -13.77 12.23 -10.96
C ARG A 49 -14.68 11.63 -9.88
N GLU A 50 -14.22 10.60 -9.18
CA GLU A 50 -14.95 9.94 -8.07
C GLU A 50 -14.11 9.84 -6.78
N SER A 51 -12.77 9.90 -6.85
CA SER A 51 -11.90 9.49 -5.74
C SER A 51 -11.76 10.49 -4.59
N ASP A 52 -11.86 11.81 -4.79
CA ASP A 52 -11.45 12.78 -3.75
C ASP A 52 -12.35 12.73 -2.50
N ARG A 53 -13.64 12.40 -2.65
CA ARG A 53 -14.56 12.22 -1.51
C ARG A 53 -14.45 10.83 -0.87
N ASP A 54 -14.22 9.81 -1.69
CA ASP A 54 -14.19 8.42 -1.21
C ASP A 54 -12.82 8.05 -0.63
N ALA A 55 -11.71 8.46 -1.23
CA ALA A 55 -10.36 8.28 -0.69
C ALA A 55 -10.21 8.97 0.67
N HIS A 56 -10.69 10.21 0.83
CA HIS A 56 -10.66 10.89 2.13
C HIS A 56 -11.49 10.15 3.20
N ARG A 57 -12.65 9.60 2.83
CA ARG A 57 -13.51 8.80 3.72
C ARG A 57 -12.90 7.43 4.05
N TRP A 58 -12.23 6.78 3.09
CA TRP A 58 -11.54 5.51 3.25
C TRP A 58 -10.31 5.67 4.15
N LEU A 59 -9.45 6.67 3.87
CA LEU A 59 -8.28 7.03 4.67
C LEU A 59 -8.64 7.54 6.08
N SER A 60 -9.86 8.07 6.29
CA SER A 60 -10.34 8.42 7.64
C SER A 60 -10.61 7.20 8.55
N THR A 61 -10.64 6.00 7.97
CA THR A 61 -10.92 4.74 8.68
C THR A 61 -9.80 3.71 8.56
N HIS A 62 -8.84 3.92 7.66
CA HIS A 62 -7.75 2.99 7.34
C HIS A 62 -6.39 3.62 7.73
N PRO A 63 -5.35 2.82 8.03
CA PRO A 63 -4.01 3.35 8.28
C PRO A 63 -3.48 4.02 7.01
N ALA A 64 -2.65 5.05 7.16
CA ALA A 64 -2.06 5.74 6.03
C ALA A 64 -1.22 4.75 5.18
N PHE A 65 -1.16 4.97 3.87
CA PHE A 65 -0.32 4.16 2.99
C PHE A 65 1.15 4.13 3.47
N ASP A 66 1.65 5.25 3.98
CA ASP A 66 3.02 5.35 4.50
C ASP A 66 3.25 4.40 5.70
N GLU A 67 2.30 4.31 6.63
CA GLU A 67 2.38 3.42 7.80
C GLU A 67 2.42 1.94 7.38
N ARG A 68 1.63 1.56 6.38
CA ARG A 68 1.65 0.19 5.81
C ARG A 68 2.95 -0.11 5.09
N ILE A 69 3.46 0.85 4.31
CA ILE A 69 4.72 0.72 3.57
C ILE A 69 5.91 0.59 4.53
N GLU A 70 5.93 1.36 5.61
CA GLU A 70 6.96 1.28 6.65
C GLU A 70 6.98 -0.09 7.31
N ARG A 71 5.83 -0.58 7.79
CA ARG A 71 5.72 -1.93 8.38
C ARG A 71 6.17 -3.04 7.43
N LEU A 72 5.82 -2.96 6.15
CA LEU A 72 6.26 -3.93 5.13
C LEU A 72 7.76 -3.87 4.83
N ARG A 73 8.43 -2.76 5.14
CA ARG A 73 9.88 -2.62 5.02
C ARG A 73 10.60 -3.12 6.26
N GLU A 74 10.03 -2.87 7.44
CA GLU A 74 10.55 -3.41 8.71
C GLU A 74 10.45 -4.94 8.75
N ASN A 75 9.38 -5.51 8.19
CA ASN A 75 9.17 -6.95 8.11
C ASN A 75 9.94 -7.63 6.96
N GLN A 76 10.80 -6.92 6.22
CA GLN A 76 11.65 -7.57 5.22
C GLN A 76 12.81 -8.29 5.91
N PRO A 77 12.95 -9.62 5.73
CA PRO A 77 14.24 -10.24 5.98
C PRO A 77 15.28 -9.62 5.03
N PRO A 78 16.57 -9.52 5.44
CA PRO A 78 17.62 -8.93 4.61
C PRO A 78 17.61 -9.58 3.22
N ASP A 79 17.58 -8.71 2.21
CA ASP A 79 17.28 -9.03 0.82
C ASP A 79 18.11 -10.22 0.29
N ARG A 80 17.44 -11.30 -0.09
CA ARG A 80 18.06 -12.52 -0.65
C ARG A 80 17.73 -12.75 -2.12
N HIS A 81 17.27 -11.76 -2.87
CA HIS A 81 16.97 -11.96 -4.29
C HIS A 81 17.80 -11.04 -5.18
N ARG A 82 19.07 -11.44 -5.35
CA ARG A 82 19.86 -11.09 -6.54
C ARG A 82 19.14 -11.72 -7.74
N ILE A 83 18.44 -10.89 -8.52
CA ILE A 83 17.90 -11.33 -9.80
C ILE A 83 19.10 -11.49 -10.73
N GLU A 84 19.51 -12.74 -10.97
CA GLU A 84 20.41 -13.05 -12.09
C GLU A 84 19.59 -12.90 -13.37
N VAL A 85 19.99 -11.92 -14.17
CA VAL A 85 19.46 -11.70 -15.51
C VAL A 85 20.43 -12.41 -16.44
N GLU A 86 20.02 -13.55 -17.00
CA GLU A 86 20.67 -14.14 -18.17
C GLU A 86 20.30 -13.37 -19.45
#